data_AF-A0A2W4M6Q4-F1
#
_entry.id   AF-A0A2W4M6Q4-F1
#
_cell.length_a   1.000
_cell.length_b   1.000
_cell.length_c   1.000
_cell.angle_alpha   90.00
_cell.angle_beta   90.00
_cell.angle_gamma   90.00
#
_symmetry.space_group_name_H-M   'P 1'
#
loop_
_entity.id
_entity.type
_entity.pdbx_description
1 polymer ?
#
loop_
_entity_poly.entity_id
_entity_poly.type
_entity_poly.pdbx_seq_one_letter_code
_entity_poly.pdbx_strand_id
1 'polypeptide(L)'
;MPKTTREAERRGRRIVLAGLLDDAITRLREHPDPREATIAAWARLETALEAVGIPRLRSDTPSSYLRRVLEEVEASAAAVEGLTRAYERAMFSPHRVDRATQMESVDALVAVRDELRVLDRAGEAVRA
;
A
#
# COMPACT_ATOMS: atom_id res chain seq x y z
N MET A 1 13.04 21.05 -15.99
CA MET A 1 13.37 19.70 -15.49
C MET A 1 12.73 18.67 -16.42
N PRO A 2 13.46 17.67 -16.94
CA PRO A 2 12.91 16.76 -17.94
C PRO A 2 11.86 15.82 -17.32
N LYS A 3 10.68 15.72 -17.96
CA LYS A 3 9.54 14.90 -17.52
C LYS A 3 9.90 13.41 -17.38
N THR A 4 10.91 12.95 -18.12
CA THR A 4 11.37 11.57 -18.20
C THR A 4 11.97 11.04 -16.90
N THR A 5 12.66 11.88 -16.13
CA THR A 5 13.25 11.48 -14.83
C THR A 5 12.15 11.21 -13.79
N ARG A 6 11.12 12.07 -13.74
CA ARG A 6 10.02 11.94 -12.78
C ARG A 6 9.21 10.66 -13.00
N GLU A 7 8.98 10.29 -14.26
CA GLU A 7 8.26 9.05 -14.58
C GLU A 7 9.10 7.79 -14.33
N ALA A 8 10.42 7.84 -14.55
CA ALA A 8 11.32 6.73 -14.19
C ALA A 8 11.39 6.51 -12.67
N GLU A 9 11.50 7.58 -11.89
CA GLU A 9 11.43 7.50 -10.42
C GLU A 9 10.09 6.96 -9.93
N ARG A 10 8.99 7.44 -10.52
CA ARG A 10 7.64 6.99 -10.19
C ARG A 10 7.47 5.49 -10.49
N ARG A 11 7.96 5.04 -11.64
CA ARG A 11 8.00 3.61 -11.99
C ARG A 11 8.77 2.81 -10.95
N GLY A 12 9.97 3.26 -10.56
CA GLY A 12 10.75 2.63 -9.50
C GLY A 12 9.97 2.52 -8.19
N ARG A 13 9.28 3.59 -7.77
CA ARG A 13 8.41 3.59 -6.59
C ARG A 13 7.25 2.59 -6.70
N ARG A 14 6.58 2.49 -7.86
CA ARG A 14 5.50 1.51 -8.11
C ARG A 14 6.00 0.07 -7.95
N ILE A 15 7.15 -0.25 -8.55
CA ILE A 15 7.75 -1.59 -8.48
C ILE A 15 8.09 -1.96 -7.04
N VAL A 16 8.76 -1.06 -6.31
CA VAL A 16 9.10 -1.33 -4.91
C VAL A 16 7.85 -1.47 -4.06
N LEU A 17 6.87 -0.56 -4.20
CA LEU A 17 5.63 -0.63 -3.43
C LEU A 17 4.84 -1.92 -3.71
N ALA A 18 4.77 -2.36 -4.97
CA ALA A 18 4.12 -3.63 -5.30
C ALA A 18 4.80 -4.83 -4.62
N GLY A 19 6.14 -4.86 -4.59
CA GLY A 19 6.89 -5.89 -3.88
C GLY A 19 6.67 -5.86 -2.35
N LEU A 20 6.60 -4.68 -1.75
CA LEU A 20 6.29 -4.52 -0.33
C LEU A 20 4.87 -5.00 0.00
N LEU A 21 3.92 -4.76 -0.90
CA LEU A 21 2.56 -5.26 -0.76
C LEU A 21 2.51 -6.79 -0.88
N ASP A 22 3.27 -7.42 -1.78
CA ASP A 22 3.36 -8.90 -1.83
C ASP A 22 3.83 -9.49 -0.50
N ASP A 23 4.88 -8.89 0.07
CA ASP A 23 5.45 -9.28 1.35
C ASP A 23 4.48 -9.09 2.52
N ALA A 24 3.73 -7.98 2.52
CA ALA A 24 2.71 -7.69 3.51
C ALA A 24 1.50 -8.62 3.38
N ILE A 25 1.03 -8.89 2.15
CA ILE A 25 -0.08 -9.81 1.85
C ILE A 25 0.25 -11.22 2.34
N THR A 26 1.43 -11.73 2.02
CA THR A 26 1.85 -13.09 2.38
C THR A 26 1.86 -13.26 3.89
N ARG A 27 2.52 -12.34 4.61
CA ARG A 27 2.57 -12.39 6.08
C ARG A 27 1.20 -12.19 6.72
N LEU A 28 0.40 -11.25 6.20
CA LEU A 28 -0.95 -11.03 6.70
C LEU A 28 -1.82 -12.28 6.54
N ARG A 29 -1.67 -13.05 5.46
CA ARG A 29 -2.41 -14.31 5.26
C ARG A 29 -1.98 -15.43 6.21
N GLU A 30 -0.67 -15.57 6.44
CA GLU A 30 -0.08 -16.67 7.20
C GLU A 30 -0.16 -16.48 8.71
N HIS A 31 -0.29 -15.24 9.18
CA HIS A 31 -0.29 -14.94 10.61
C HIS A 31 -1.54 -15.51 11.32
N PRO A 32 -1.37 -16.17 12.49
CA PRO A 32 -2.48 -16.80 13.20
C PRO A 32 -3.37 -15.81 13.97
N ASP A 33 -2.81 -14.70 14.44
CA ASP A 33 -3.57 -13.62 15.10
C ASP A 33 -3.87 -12.48 14.11
N PRO A 34 -5.13 -12.20 13.76
CA PRO A 34 -5.49 -11.15 12.80
C PRO A 34 -5.06 -9.73 13.17
N ARG A 35 -5.07 -9.39 14.46
CA ARG A 35 -4.76 -8.03 14.93
C ARG A 35 -3.26 -7.81 14.86
N GLU A 36 -2.48 -8.73 15.41
CA GLU A 36 -1.01 -8.66 15.33
C GLU A 36 -0.54 -8.68 13.88
N ALA A 37 -1.14 -9.51 13.03
CA ALA A 37 -0.84 -9.58 11.61
C ALA A 37 -0.94 -8.22 10.93
N THR A 38 -2.03 -7.49 11.23
CA THR A 38 -2.28 -6.19 10.61
C THR A 38 -1.28 -5.14 11.09
N ILE A 39 -1.03 -5.06 12.41
CA ILE A 39 -0.06 -4.13 12.97
C ILE A 39 1.34 -4.40 12.40
N ALA A 40 1.73 -5.68 12.34
CA ALA A 40 3.03 -6.12 11.85
C ALA A 40 3.23 -5.87 10.35
N ALA A 41 2.18 -6.05 9.53
CA ALA A 41 2.18 -5.72 8.12
C ALA A 41 2.34 -4.20 7.93
N TRP A 42 1.68 -3.42 8.77
CA TRP A 42 1.69 -1.97 8.66
C TRP A 42 3.03 -1.31 9.04
N ALA A 43 3.60 -1.71 10.17
CA ALA A 43 4.91 -1.22 10.59
C ALA A 43 5.99 -1.50 9.53
N ARG A 44 5.90 -2.64 8.84
CA ARG A 44 6.80 -3.00 7.73
C ARG A 44 6.56 -2.15 6.50
N LEU A 45 5.29 -1.92 6.13
CA LEU A 45 4.98 -1.03 5.02
C LEU A 45 5.53 0.37 5.28
N GLU A 46 5.32 0.94 6.47
CA GLU A 46 5.84 2.26 6.83
C GLU A 46 7.37 2.31 6.76
N THR A 47 8.07 1.31 7.32
CA THR A 47 9.53 1.20 7.27
C THR A 47 10.05 1.18 5.83
N ALA A 48 9.35 0.46 4.96
CA ALA A 48 9.77 0.29 3.60
C ALA A 48 9.43 1.49 2.70
N LEU A 49 8.32 2.17 2.98
CA LEU A 49 7.98 3.46 2.37
C LEU A 49 8.97 4.56 2.76
N GLU A 50 9.42 4.58 4.01
CA GLU A 50 10.51 5.44 4.47
C GLU A 50 11.80 5.16 3.70
N ALA A 51 12.15 3.89 3.48
CA ALA A 51 13.33 3.49 2.70
C ALA A 51 13.29 3.96 1.23
N VAL A 52 12.10 4.18 0.65
CA VAL A 52 11.94 4.75 -0.71
C VAL A 52 11.66 6.26 -0.72
N GLY A 53 11.86 6.94 0.41
CA GLY A 53 11.78 8.39 0.51
C GLY A 53 10.37 8.94 0.74
N ILE A 54 9.42 8.12 1.19
CA ILE A 54 8.06 8.54 1.55
C ILE A 54 7.81 8.30 3.05
N PRO A 55 8.54 8.98 3.95
CA PRO A 55 8.37 8.80 5.38
C PRO A 55 7.02 9.32 5.86
N ARG A 56 6.45 8.68 6.88
CA ARG A 56 5.28 9.18 7.60
C ARG A 56 5.65 10.45 8.38
N LEU A 57 4.87 11.52 8.23
CA LEU A 57 5.08 12.76 8.97
C LEU A 57 4.48 12.66 10.38
N ARG A 58 4.99 13.44 11.33
CA ARG A 58 4.43 13.46 12.70
C ARG A 58 2.97 13.88 12.75
N SER A 59 2.56 14.76 11.83
CA SER A 59 1.18 15.24 11.71
C SER A 59 0.28 14.32 10.90
N ASP A 60 0.81 13.22 10.32
CA ASP A 60 0.00 12.34 9.49
C ASP A 60 -1.01 11.57 10.33
N THR A 61 -2.29 11.64 9.94
CA THR A 61 -3.20 10.55 10.22
C THR A 61 -2.85 9.37 9.32
N PRO A 62 -3.21 8.13 9.66
CA PRO A 62 -2.96 7.01 8.77
C PRO A 62 -3.59 7.19 7.38
N SER A 63 -4.79 7.76 7.32
CA SER A 63 -5.47 8.11 6.06
C SER A 63 -4.75 9.20 5.26
N SER A 64 -4.24 10.26 5.91
CA SER A 64 -3.48 11.31 5.22
C SER A 64 -2.15 10.78 4.67
N TYR A 65 -1.48 9.91 5.43
CA TYR A 65 -0.25 9.28 4.99
C TYR A 65 -0.49 8.42 3.75
N LEU A 66 -1.50 7.57 3.77
CA LEU A 66 -1.79 6.66 2.65
C LEU A 66 -2.24 7.36 1.39
N ARG A 67 -3.06 8.39 1.54
CA ARG A 67 -3.41 9.24 0.41
C ARG A 67 -2.16 9.84 -0.24
N ARG A 68 -1.21 10.37 0.54
CA ARG A 68 0.04 10.92 0.02
C ARG A 68 0.90 9.86 -0.67
N VAL A 69 1.07 8.68 -0.05
CA VAL A 69 1.83 7.55 -0.65
C VAL A 69 1.28 7.19 -2.03
N LEU A 70 -0.04 7.13 -2.15
CA LEU A 70 -0.71 6.71 -3.38
C LEU A 70 -0.81 7.84 -4.43
N GLU A 71 -0.81 9.11 -4.02
CA GLU A 71 -0.60 10.27 -4.90
C GLU A 71 0.81 10.25 -5.52
N GLU A 72 1.84 9.86 -4.76
CA GLU A 72 3.23 9.75 -5.25
C GLU A 72 3.41 8.68 -6.33
N VAL A 73 2.56 7.65 -6.36
CA VAL A 73 2.57 6.58 -7.38
C VAL A 73 1.44 6.70 -8.41
N GLU A 74 0.59 7.73 -8.30
CA GLU A 74 -0.60 7.97 -9.13
C GLU A 74 -1.56 6.77 -9.17
N ALA A 75 -1.76 6.11 -8.03
CA ALA A 75 -2.81 5.10 -7.89
C ALA A 75 -4.20 5.76 -7.85
N SER A 76 -5.22 5.01 -8.23
CA SER A 76 -6.61 5.49 -8.25
C SER A 76 -7.11 5.85 -6.85
N ALA A 77 -8.07 6.76 -6.81
CA ALA A 77 -8.82 7.06 -5.59
C ALA A 77 -9.47 5.80 -4.98
N ALA A 78 -9.90 4.85 -5.81
CA ALA A 78 -10.48 3.59 -5.36
C ALA A 78 -9.47 2.73 -4.58
N ALA A 79 -8.22 2.63 -5.05
CA ALA A 79 -7.14 1.99 -4.30
C ALA A 79 -6.84 2.71 -2.98
N VAL A 80 -6.79 4.05 -3.00
CA VAL A 80 -6.58 4.87 -1.78
C VAL A 80 -7.63 4.58 -0.73
N GLU A 81 -8.90 4.63 -1.14
CA GLU A 81 -10.00 4.39 -0.22
C GLU A 81 -10.04 2.94 0.25
N GLY A 82 -9.81 1.96 -0.63
CA GLY A 82 -9.77 0.55 -0.27
C GLY A 82 -8.72 0.26 0.80
N LEU A 83 -7.51 0.77 0.59
CA LEU A 83 -6.40 0.61 1.54
C LEU A 83 -6.67 1.33 2.87
N THR A 84 -7.19 2.56 2.80
CA THR A 84 -7.52 3.36 3.99
C THR A 84 -8.60 2.68 4.82
N ARG A 85 -9.67 2.18 4.19
CA ARG A 85 -10.75 1.45 4.87
C ARG A 85 -10.24 0.17 5.53
N ALA A 86 -9.42 -0.62 4.84
CA ALA A 86 -8.82 -1.83 5.40
C ALA A 86 -7.97 -1.51 6.63
N TYR A 87 -7.16 -0.45 6.55
CA TYR A 87 -6.34 0.01 7.67
C TYR A 87 -7.19 0.46 8.86
N GLU A 88 -8.13 1.38 8.64
CA GLU A 88 -8.96 1.96 9.69
C GLU A 88 -9.79 0.89 10.40
N ARG A 89 -10.34 -0.05 9.63
CA ARG A 89 -11.10 -1.16 10.21
C ARG A 89 -10.22 -2.09 11.03
N ALA A 90 -8.99 -2.36 10.62
CA ALA A 90 -8.12 -3.22 11.42
C ALA A 90 -7.63 -2.55 12.71
N MET A 91 -7.41 -1.23 12.69
CA MET A 91 -6.85 -0.49 13.83
C MET A 91 -7.92 0.03 14.80
N PHE A 92 -9.04 0.52 14.29
CA PHE A 92 -10.03 1.28 15.05
C PHE A 92 -11.40 0.60 15.14
N SER A 93 -11.60 -0.56 14.48
CA SER A 93 -12.87 -1.27 14.61
C SER A 93 -13.09 -1.71 16.07
N PRO A 94 -14.27 -1.45 16.65
CA PRO A 94 -14.65 -1.97 17.96
C PRO A 94 -14.92 -3.47 17.90
N HIS A 95 -15.14 -4.04 16.71
CA HIS A 95 -15.28 -5.48 16.53
C HIS A 95 -13.93 -6.17 16.65
N ARG A 96 -13.94 -7.38 17.22
CA ARG A 96 -12.75 -8.24 17.23
C ARG A 96 -12.30 -8.44 15.78
N VAL A 97 -11.05 -8.11 15.48
CA VAL A 97 -10.46 -8.43 14.17
C VAL A 97 -10.41 -9.95 14.09
N ASP A 98 -11.29 -10.51 13.28
CA ASP A 98 -11.42 -11.94 13.05
C ASP A 98 -10.76 -12.33 11.71
N ARG A 99 -10.80 -13.62 11.39
CA ARG A 99 -10.21 -14.14 10.16
C ARG A 99 -10.85 -13.55 8.90
N ALA A 100 -12.14 -13.21 8.95
CA ALA A 100 -12.83 -12.56 7.84
C ALA A 100 -12.28 -11.15 7.61
N THR A 101 -12.18 -10.35 8.68
CA THR A 101 -11.59 -9.01 8.63
C THR A 101 -10.15 -9.05 8.13
N GLN A 102 -9.36 -10.05 8.56
CA GLN A 102 -8.00 -10.30 8.07
C GLN A 102 -7.97 -10.51 6.55
N MET A 103 -8.86 -11.35 6.03
CA MET A 103 -8.87 -11.71 4.61
C MET A 103 -9.39 -10.58 3.73
N GLU A 104 -10.34 -9.79 4.21
CA GLU A 104 -10.77 -8.59 3.49
C GLU A 104 -9.65 -7.53 3.41
N SER A 105 -8.85 -7.39 4.47
CA SER A 105 -7.65 -6.53 4.42
C SER A 105 -6.62 -7.05 3.42
N VAL A 106 -6.47 -8.36 3.31
CA VAL A 106 -5.66 -9.01 2.28
C VAL A 106 -6.17 -8.66 0.87
N ASP A 107 -7.48 -8.74 0.64
CA ASP A 107 -8.08 -8.46 -0.66
C ASP A 107 -7.89 -6.98 -1.07
N ALA A 108 -8.02 -6.07 -0.11
CA ALA A 108 -7.75 -4.66 -0.34
C ALA A 108 -6.29 -4.41 -0.75
N LEU A 109 -5.32 -5.04 -0.05
CA LEU A 109 -3.91 -4.93 -0.40
C LEU A 109 -3.59 -5.52 -1.78
N VAL A 110 -4.24 -6.65 -2.13
CA VAL A 110 -4.11 -7.29 -3.44
C VAL A 110 -4.60 -6.36 -4.55
N ALA A 111 -5.76 -5.72 -4.38
CA ALA A 111 -6.31 -4.79 -5.37
C ALA A 111 -5.35 -3.62 -5.65
N VAL A 112 -4.78 -3.01 -4.60
CA VAL A 112 -3.80 -1.91 -4.74
C VAL A 112 -2.55 -2.39 -5.48
N ARG A 113 -2.00 -3.54 -5.08
CA ARG A 113 -0.80 -4.11 -5.72
C ARG A 113 -1.03 -4.38 -7.21
N ASP A 114 -2.16 -4.97 -7.55
CA ASP A 114 -2.48 -5.33 -8.93
C ASP A 114 -2.68 -4.07 -9.79
N GLU A 115 -3.27 -3.02 -9.24
CA GLU A 115 -3.34 -1.72 -9.89
C GLU A 115 -1.95 -1.13 -10.16
N LEU A 116 -1.05 -1.14 -9.17
CA LEU A 116 0.32 -0.62 -9.34
C LEU A 116 1.08 -1.37 -10.45
N ARG A 117 0.88 -2.68 -10.57
CA ARG A 117 1.46 -3.51 -11.64
C ARG A 117 0.84 -3.23 -13.01
N VAL A 118 -0.42 -2.83 -13.07
CA VAL A 118 -1.06 -2.37 -14.33
C VAL A 118 -0.47 -1.04 -14.75
N LEU A 119 -0.33 -0.08 -13.82
CA LEU A 119 0.25 1.24 -14.08
C LEU A 119 1.71 1.16 -14.53
N ASP A 120 2.51 0.26 -13.93
CA ASP A 120 3.88 -0.01 -14.37
C ASP A 120 3.96 -0.50 -15.82
N ARG A 121 3.15 -1.51 -16.18
CA ARG A 121 3.10 -2.07 -17.54
C ARG A 121 2.57 -1.08 -18.58
N ALA A 122 1.57 -0.26 -18.23
CA ALA A 122 1.05 0.78 -19.12
C ALA A 122 2.12 1.85 -19.42
N GLY A 123 2.94 2.21 -18.42
CA GLY A 123 4.07 3.13 -18.60
C GLY A 123 5.23 2.57 -19.42
N GLU A 124 5.32 1.25 -19.56
CA GLU A 124 6.27 0.56 -20.44
C GLU A 124 5.76 0.52 -21.88
N ALA A 125 4.47 0.21 -22.10
CA ALA A 125 3.85 0.15 -23.42
C ALA A 125 3.82 1.50 -24.18
N VAL A 126 3.82 2.63 -23.47
CA VAL A 126 3.91 3.98 -24.07
C VAL A 126 5.34 4.35 -24.50
N ARG A 127 6.36 3.62 -23.99
CA ARG A 127 7.78 3.90 -24.25
C ARG A 127 8.43 2.97 -25.27
N ALA A 128 7.79 1.85 -25.60
CA ALA A 128 8.20 0.91 -26.65
C ALA A 128 7.64 1.34 -28.01
#